data_AF-K0RYX8-F1
#
_entry.id   AF-K0RYX8-F1
#
_cell.length_a   1.000
_cell.length_b   1.000
_cell.length_c   1.000
_cell.angle_alpha   90.00
_cell.angle_beta   90.00
_cell.angle_gamma   90.00
#
_symmetry.space_group_name_H-M   'P 1'
#
loop_
_entity.id
_entity.type
_entity.pdbx_description
1 polymer ?
#
loop_
_entity_poly.entity_id
_entity_poly.type
_entity_poly.pdbx_seq_one_letter_code
_entity_poly.pdbx_strand_id
1 'polypeptide(L)'
;RRSFEETLRTSHESNAFQWSDVRLNLPGSPEYAPGEAWISKRRQDGSLASDFATFVDDQRVMGGSHERVKSAGHAISTRESYLGIQDALRKVRHFLGSKFAGAWAGVVVLNDEEKGIVQLLSQENWDKMRIIDKWLSRVEGGEWELDHSELRSDRGFWVYACQAYP
;
A
#
# COMPACT_ATOMS: atom_id res chain seq x y z
N ARG A 1 26.86 2.64 0.58
CA ARG A 1 26.12 1.86 -0.43
C ARG A 1 24.79 2.54 -0.64
N ARG A 2 24.43 2.93 -1.87
CA ARG A 2 23.06 3.41 -2.16
C ARG A 2 22.06 2.27 -1.96
N SER A 3 20.85 2.58 -1.53
CA SER A 3 19.78 1.57 -1.45
C SER A 3 19.41 1.09 -2.87
N PHE A 4 18.85 -0.11 -2.99
CA PHE A 4 18.39 -0.64 -4.29
C PHE A 4 17.42 0.35 -4.98
N GLU A 5 16.49 0.92 -4.21
CA GLU A 5 15.58 1.97 -4.67
C GLU A 5 16.29 3.21 -5.22
N GLU A 6 17.36 3.69 -4.56
CA GLU A 6 18.13 4.83 -5.04
C GLU A 6 18.83 4.55 -6.37
N THR A 7 19.08 3.28 -6.71
CA THR A 7 19.66 2.92 -8.00
C THR A 7 18.65 2.88 -9.14
N LEU A 8 17.36 2.82 -8.83
CA LEU A 8 16.26 2.89 -9.79
C LEU A 8 15.83 4.35 -10.08
N ARG A 9 16.25 5.31 -9.25
CA ARG A 9 15.87 6.72 -9.36
C ARG A 9 16.83 7.49 -10.27
N THR A 10 16.34 7.91 -11.43
CA THR A 10 16.99 8.89 -12.32
C THR A 10 15.93 9.90 -12.76
N SER A 11 16.31 11.16 -12.91
CA SER A 11 15.39 12.24 -13.34
C SER A 11 15.05 12.21 -14.83
N HIS A 12 15.47 11.16 -15.55
CA HIS A 12 15.18 11.02 -16.98
C HIS A 12 13.72 10.63 -17.20
N GLU A 13 13.07 11.27 -18.16
CA GLU A 13 11.65 11.01 -18.50
C GLU A 13 11.37 9.55 -18.89
N SER A 14 12.35 8.88 -19.48
CA SER A 14 12.27 7.46 -19.87
C SER A 14 12.37 6.50 -18.69
N ASN A 15 12.66 6.99 -17.47
CA ASN A 15 12.70 6.15 -16.29
C ASN A 15 11.28 5.72 -15.89
N ALA A 16 11.08 4.41 -15.77
CA ALA A 16 9.84 3.79 -15.35
C ALA A 16 9.32 4.30 -13.99
N PHE A 17 10.23 4.71 -13.10
CA PHE A 17 9.95 5.24 -11.76
C PHE A 17 10.15 6.75 -11.64
N GLN A 18 10.19 7.50 -12.75
CA GLN A 18 10.30 8.96 -12.66
C GLN A 18 9.11 9.56 -11.88
N TRP A 19 9.44 10.64 -11.16
CA TRP A 19 8.51 11.52 -10.47
C TRP A 19 9.10 12.95 -10.47
N SER A 20 8.23 13.97 -10.35
CA SER A 20 8.59 15.40 -10.31
C SER A 20 8.50 15.99 -8.90
N ASP A 21 7.47 15.61 -8.16
CA ASP A 21 7.15 16.17 -6.85
C ASP A 21 6.50 15.13 -5.93
N VAL A 22 6.50 15.45 -4.63
CA VAL A 22 5.84 14.65 -3.59
C VAL A 22 4.61 15.43 -3.14
N ARG A 23 3.44 14.82 -3.29
CA ARG A 23 2.18 15.35 -2.75
C ARG A 23 2.01 14.87 -1.32
N LEU A 24 1.69 15.80 -0.43
CA LEU A 24 1.34 15.56 0.96
C LEU A 24 -0.18 15.75 1.15
N ASN A 25 -0.86 14.72 1.62
CA ASN A 25 -2.29 14.67 1.93
C ASN A 25 -2.44 14.28 3.41
N LEU A 26 -2.06 15.19 4.31
CA LEU A 26 -1.89 14.86 5.72
C LEU A 26 -3.22 15.00 6.49
N PRO A 27 -3.55 14.04 7.38
CA PRO A 27 -4.70 14.19 8.28
C PRO A 27 -4.66 15.51 9.05
N GLY A 28 -5.80 16.20 9.09
CA GLY A 28 -5.94 17.50 9.78
C GLY A 28 -5.62 18.73 8.92
N SER A 29 -5.17 18.56 7.67
CA SER A 29 -5.13 19.66 6.70
C SER A 29 -6.54 20.00 6.17
N PRO A 30 -6.84 21.28 5.85
CA PRO A 30 -8.13 21.65 5.26
C PRO A 30 -8.45 20.91 3.96
N GLU A 31 -7.42 20.54 3.20
CA GLU A 31 -7.52 19.83 1.92
C GLU A 31 -7.38 18.30 2.05
N TYR A 32 -7.42 17.76 3.27
CA TYR A 32 -7.26 16.32 3.49
C TYR A 32 -8.36 15.50 2.80
N ALA A 33 -7.94 14.61 1.90
CA ALA A 33 -8.81 13.68 1.19
C ALA A 33 -8.57 12.25 1.72
N PRO A 34 -9.48 11.64 2.48
CA PRO A 34 -9.25 10.32 3.09
C PRO A 34 -9.10 9.18 2.07
N GLY A 35 -9.52 9.38 0.82
CA GLY A 35 -9.34 8.43 -0.27
C GLY A 35 -7.98 8.50 -0.98
N GLU A 36 -7.10 9.44 -0.58
CA GLU A 36 -5.77 9.58 -1.16
C GLU A 36 -4.66 9.19 -0.17
N ALA A 37 -3.55 8.64 -0.69
CA ALA A 37 -2.38 8.32 0.12
C ALA A 37 -1.79 9.58 0.78
N TRP A 38 -1.34 9.47 2.04
CA TRP A 38 -0.81 10.62 2.78
C TRP A 38 0.44 11.23 2.15
N ILE A 39 1.26 10.39 1.54
CA ILE A 39 2.48 10.80 0.84
C ILE A 39 2.49 10.03 -0.46
N SER A 40 2.55 10.74 -1.59
CA SER A 40 2.63 10.09 -2.91
C SER A 40 3.57 10.83 -3.84
N LYS A 41 4.33 10.06 -4.63
CA LYS A 41 5.17 10.60 -5.71
C LYS A 41 4.28 10.87 -6.92
N ARG A 42 4.39 12.05 -7.51
CA ARG A 42 3.64 12.48 -8.70
C ARG A 42 4.57 12.65 -9.88
N ARG A 43 4.06 12.41 -11.09
CA ARG A 43 4.72 12.78 -12.35
C ARG A 43 4.36 14.21 -12.71
N GLN A 44 5.05 14.78 -13.71
CA GLN A 44 4.78 16.15 -14.20
C GLN A 44 3.33 16.36 -14.68
N ASP A 45 2.68 15.29 -15.16
CA ASP A 45 1.27 15.31 -15.58
C ASP A 45 0.27 15.20 -14.40
N GLY A 46 0.76 15.19 -13.15
CA GLY A 46 -0.04 15.06 -11.94
C GLY A 46 -0.47 13.63 -11.60
N SER A 47 -0.23 12.65 -12.47
CA SER A 47 -0.55 11.24 -12.18
C SER A 47 0.39 10.66 -11.13
N LEU A 48 -0.04 9.60 -10.44
CA LEU A 48 0.83 8.85 -9.53
C LEU A 48 2.05 8.33 -10.30
N ALA A 49 3.25 8.41 -9.72
CA ALA A 49 4.43 7.73 -10.23
C ALA A 49 4.29 6.20 -10.07
N SER A 50 5.04 5.43 -10.86
CA SER A 50 5.08 3.98 -10.67
C SER A 50 5.89 3.72 -9.40
N ASP A 51 5.55 2.67 -8.66
CA ASP A 51 6.27 2.32 -7.45
C ASP A 51 6.29 0.80 -7.26
N PHE A 52 7.05 0.34 -6.28
CA PHE A 52 7.06 -1.06 -5.88
C PHE A 52 7.21 -1.20 -4.38
N ALA A 53 6.60 -2.24 -3.83
CA ALA A 53 6.75 -2.63 -2.44
C ALA A 53 7.59 -3.90 -2.36
N THR A 54 8.47 -3.98 -1.36
CA THR A 54 9.31 -5.15 -1.10
C THR A 54 9.04 -5.66 0.31
N PHE A 55 8.75 -6.95 0.44
CA PHE A 55 8.67 -7.66 1.71
C PHE A 55 9.53 -8.92 1.63
N VAL A 56 10.71 -8.86 2.24
CA VAL A 56 11.74 -9.92 2.14
C VAL A 56 12.06 -10.20 0.65
N ASP A 57 11.69 -11.36 0.11
CA ASP A 57 11.90 -11.78 -1.28
C ASP A 57 10.71 -11.46 -2.20
N ASP A 58 9.57 -11.07 -1.64
CA ASP A 58 8.37 -10.75 -2.41
C ASP A 58 8.35 -9.27 -2.80
N GLN A 59 8.27 -9.02 -4.11
CA GLN A 59 8.07 -7.68 -4.65
C GLN A 59 6.70 -7.54 -5.33
N ARG A 60 6.12 -6.35 -5.21
CA ARG A 60 4.88 -5.98 -5.87
C ARG A 60 5.05 -4.65 -6.59
N VAL A 61 4.90 -4.67 -7.91
CA VAL A 61 5.02 -3.49 -8.78
C VAL A 61 3.65 -2.87 -9.02
N MET A 62 3.60 -1.55 -9.02
CA MET A 62 2.38 -0.74 -9.18
C MET A 62 2.61 0.37 -10.21
N GLY A 63 1.56 0.70 -10.97
CA GLY A 63 1.60 1.75 -11.97
C GLY A 63 0.20 2.12 -12.43
N GLY A 64 0.06 3.35 -12.95
CA GLY A 64 -1.24 3.88 -13.39
C GLY A 64 -1.77 3.30 -14.71
N SER A 65 -0.99 2.47 -15.41
CA SER A 65 -1.41 1.77 -16.63
C SER A 65 -0.65 0.45 -16.80
N HIS A 66 -1.13 -0.41 -17.71
CA HIS A 66 -0.49 -1.70 -18.02
C HIS A 66 0.94 -1.51 -18.54
N GLU A 67 1.16 -0.51 -19.39
CA GLU A 67 2.47 -0.15 -19.96
C GLU A 67 3.42 0.32 -18.86
N ARG A 68 2.90 1.09 -17.90
CA ARG A 68 3.68 1.59 -16.77
C ARG A 68 4.08 0.48 -15.80
N VAL A 69 3.19 -0.46 -15.52
CA VAL A 69 3.51 -1.65 -14.70
C VAL A 69 4.56 -2.50 -15.42
N LYS A 70 4.38 -2.76 -16.72
CA LYS A 70 5.34 -3.52 -17.53
C LYS A 70 6.73 -2.88 -17.54
N SER A 71 6.78 -1.56 -17.77
CA SER A 71 8.04 -0.80 -17.79
C SER A 71 8.74 -0.83 -16.42
N ALA A 72 7.99 -0.64 -15.34
CA ALA A 72 8.50 -0.71 -13.97
C ALA A 72 9.02 -2.11 -13.60
N GLY A 73 8.26 -3.16 -13.93
CA GLY A 73 8.67 -4.54 -13.71
C GLY A 73 9.93 -4.91 -14.50
N HIS A 74 10.03 -4.48 -15.76
CA HIS A 74 11.24 -4.67 -16.57
C HIS A 74 12.46 -3.97 -15.94
N ALA A 75 12.29 -2.73 -15.47
CA ALA A 75 13.37 -1.96 -14.85
C ALA A 75 13.89 -2.64 -13.57
N ILE A 76 13.01 -3.16 -12.72
CA ILE A 76 13.36 -3.94 -11.52
C ILE A 76 14.09 -5.22 -11.92
N SER A 77 13.47 -6.06 -12.76
CA SER A 77 14.02 -7.35 -13.19
C SER A 77 15.41 -7.23 -13.81
N THR A 78 15.62 -6.20 -14.64
CA THR A 78 16.94 -5.91 -15.23
C THR A 78 17.98 -5.58 -14.16
N ARG A 79 17.59 -4.81 -13.14
CA ARG A 79 18.50 -4.39 -12.07
C ARG A 79 18.83 -5.54 -11.13
N GLU A 80 17.85 -6.39 -10.83
CA GLU A 80 18.04 -7.60 -10.03
C GLU A 80 18.93 -8.60 -10.74
N SER A 81 18.69 -8.83 -12.04
CA SER A 81 19.54 -9.69 -12.88
C SER A 81 20.99 -9.20 -12.91
N TYR A 82 21.21 -7.88 -13.00
CA TYR A 82 22.55 -7.29 -12.91
C TYR A 82 23.25 -7.57 -11.57
N LEU A 83 22.48 -7.63 -10.47
CA LEU A 83 22.98 -7.98 -9.14
C LEU A 83 23.10 -9.49 -8.89
N GLY A 84 22.77 -10.32 -9.90
CA GLY A 84 22.79 -11.78 -9.78
C GLY A 84 21.55 -12.39 -9.11
N ILE A 85 20.48 -11.61 -8.94
CA ILE A 85 19.19 -12.08 -8.43
C ILE A 85 18.35 -12.59 -9.60
N GLN A 86 17.72 -13.76 -9.44
CA GLN A 86 16.89 -14.36 -10.48
C GLN A 86 15.41 -14.30 -10.10
N ASP A 87 14.62 -13.73 -11.01
CA ASP A 87 13.16 -13.72 -10.88
C ASP A 87 12.56 -15.11 -10.97
N ALA A 88 11.70 -15.45 -10.02
CA ALA A 88 10.85 -16.62 -10.10
C ALA A 88 9.65 -16.33 -11.03
N LEU A 89 9.87 -16.13 -12.34
CA LEU A 89 8.85 -15.69 -13.31
C LEU A 89 7.55 -16.52 -13.28
N ARG A 90 7.63 -17.83 -12.99
CA ARG A 90 6.47 -18.72 -12.81
C ARG A 90 5.50 -18.29 -11.70
N LYS A 91 5.96 -17.47 -10.74
CA LYS A 91 5.16 -16.94 -9.63
C LYS A 91 4.52 -15.59 -9.96
N VAL A 92 4.87 -14.95 -11.08
CA VAL A 92 4.30 -13.67 -11.50
C VAL A 92 2.86 -13.88 -11.96
N ARG A 93 1.90 -13.30 -11.23
CA ARG A 93 0.46 -13.50 -11.48
C ARG A 93 -0.13 -12.47 -12.44
N HIS A 94 0.33 -11.22 -12.37
CA HIS A 94 -0.25 -10.09 -13.10
C HIS A 94 0.85 -9.21 -13.68
N PHE A 95 1.50 -9.67 -14.75
CA PHE A 95 2.63 -8.99 -15.37
C PHE A 95 2.29 -7.57 -15.88
N LEU A 96 1.05 -7.35 -16.31
CA LEU A 96 0.57 -6.04 -16.75
C LEU A 96 -0.15 -5.27 -15.62
N GLY A 97 -0.15 -5.80 -14.40
CA GLY A 97 -0.96 -5.27 -13.30
C GLY A 97 -2.39 -5.82 -13.31
N SER A 98 -3.06 -5.65 -12.17
CA SER A 98 -4.45 -6.05 -11.97
C SER A 98 -5.03 -5.20 -10.85
N LYS A 99 -6.31 -4.84 -10.98
CA LYS A 99 -7.10 -4.25 -9.87
C LYS A 99 -7.37 -5.28 -8.76
N PHE A 100 -7.21 -6.57 -9.05
CA PHE A 100 -7.41 -7.70 -8.14
C PHE A 100 -6.12 -8.54 -8.07
N ALA A 101 -5.06 -7.99 -7.48
CA ALA A 101 -3.73 -8.61 -7.49
C ALA A 101 -3.56 -9.78 -6.49
N GLY A 102 -4.61 -10.09 -5.71
CA GLY A 102 -4.62 -11.16 -4.71
C GLY A 102 -3.81 -10.83 -3.45
N ALA A 103 -3.66 -11.85 -2.59
CA ALA A 103 -3.00 -11.72 -1.31
C ALA A 103 -1.51 -11.35 -1.43
N TRP A 104 -1.04 -10.47 -0.55
CA TRP A 104 0.37 -10.09 -0.37
C TRP A 104 0.60 -9.65 1.06
N ALA A 105 1.69 -10.13 1.68
CA ALA A 105 2.00 -9.86 3.09
C ALA A 105 0.81 -10.07 4.06
N GLY A 106 0.00 -11.10 3.82
CA GLY A 106 -1.17 -11.43 4.66
C GLY A 106 -2.43 -10.59 4.40
N VAL A 107 -2.40 -9.64 3.46
CA VAL A 107 -3.54 -8.78 3.13
C VAL A 107 -3.94 -8.89 1.67
N VAL A 108 -5.23 -8.74 1.39
CA VAL A 108 -5.75 -8.66 0.01
C VAL A 108 -6.22 -7.23 -0.22
N VAL A 109 -5.50 -6.50 -1.06
CA VAL A 109 -5.86 -5.13 -1.45
C VAL A 109 -6.43 -5.16 -2.87
N LEU A 110 -7.55 -4.48 -3.06
CA LEU A 110 -8.26 -4.36 -4.31
C LEU A 110 -8.43 -2.89 -4.68
N ASN A 111 -8.44 -2.62 -5.98
CA ASN A 111 -8.88 -1.35 -6.53
C ASN A 111 -10.29 -1.53 -7.09
N ASP A 112 -11.29 -1.29 -6.23
CA ASP A 112 -12.70 -1.35 -6.56
C ASP A 112 -13.14 -0.07 -7.29
N GLU A 113 -14.00 -0.21 -8.30
CA GLU A 113 -14.38 0.94 -9.14
C GLU A 113 -15.30 1.93 -8.43
N GLU A 114 -16.09 1.46 -7.47
CA GLU A 114 -17.03 2.29 -6.72
C GLU A 114 -16.40 2.76 -5.40
N LYS A 115 -15.72 1.85 -4.70
CA LYS A 115 -15.20 2.08 -3.34
C LYS A 115 -13.76 2.56 -3.31
N GLY A 116 -13.05 2.53 -4.44
CA GLY A 116 -11.63 2.85 -4.53
C GLY A 116 -10.75 1.74 -3.96
N ILE A 117 -9.66 2.11 -3.28
CA ILE A 117 -8.74 1.12 -2.70
C ILE A 117 -9.37 0.52 -1.45
N VAL A 118 -9.63 -0.78 -1.47
CA VAL A 118 -10.22 -1.53 -0.35
C VAL A 118 -9.35 -2.71 0.06
N GLN A 119 -9.32 -2.98 1.35
CA GLN A 119 -8.71 -4.18 1.92
C GLN A 119 -9.81 -5.20 2.22
N LEU A 120 -9.64 -6.43 1.75
CA LEU A 120 -10.51 -7.53 2.15
C LEU A 120 -10.03 -8.16 3.44
N LEU A 121 -11.00 -8.47 4.30
CA LEU A 121 -10.83 -9.21 5.54
C LEU A 121 -11.72 -10.46 5.49
N SER A 122 -11.35 -11.51 6.24
CA SER A 122 -12.27 -12.62 6.47
C SER A 122 -13.48 -12.13 7.24
N GLN A 123 -14.63 -12.79 7.07
CA GLN A 123 -15.82 -12.48 7.85
C GLN A 123 -15.54 -12.56 9.36
N GLU A 124 -14.77 -13.56 9.79
CA GLU A 124 -14.35 -13.69 11.20
C GLU A 124 -13.56 -12.47 11.70
N ASN A 125 -12.62 -11.94 10.91
CA ASN A 125 -11.86 -10.75 11.29
C ASN A 125 -12.74 -9.50 11.26
N TRP A 126 -13.66 -9.40 10.31
CA TRP A 126 -14.64 -8.31 10.25
C TRP A 126 -15.55 -8.30 11.50
N ASP A 127 -16.05 -9.46 11.90
CA ASP A 127 -16.89 -9.59 13.09
C ASP A 127 -16.10 -9.22 14.35
N LYS A 128 -14.83 -9.63 14.45
CA LYS A 128 -13.94 -9.19 15.55
C LYS A 128 -13.68 -7.69 15.53
N MET A 129 -13.57 -7.05 14.36
CA MET A 129 -13.41 -5.60 14.24
C MET A 129 -14.61 -4.85 14.83
N ARG A 130 -15.80 -5.45 14.95
CA ARG A 130 -16.94 -4.84 15.65
C ARG A 130 -16.71 -4.60 17.14
N ILE A 131 -15.56 -4.99 17.70
CA ILE A 131 -15.14 -4.60 19.05
C ILE A 131 -15.08 -3.07 19.27
N ILE A 132 -15.05 -2.24 18.22
CA ILE A 132 -15.26 -0.79 18.39
C ILE A 132 -16.62 -0.45 18.95
N ASP A 133 -17.67 -1.21 18.64
CA ASP A 133 -19.01 -0.95 19.17
C ASP A 133 -19.00 -1.04 20.70
N LYS A 134 -18.23 -1.99 21.26
CA LYS A 134 -17.99 -2.11 22.70
C LYS A 134 -17.40 -0.80 23.27
N TRP A 135 -16.33 -0.31 22.66
CA TRP A 135 -15.62 0.89 23.14
C TRP A 135 -16.43 2.17 22.94
N LEU A 136 -17.11 2.31 21.80
CA LEU A 136 -18.02 3.42 21.53
C LEU A 136 -19.15 3.45 22.57
N SER A 137 -19.76 2.29 22.85
CA SER A 137 -20.85 2.20 23.84
C SER A 137 -20.40 2.59 25.25
N ARG A 138 -19.17 2.24 25.66
CA ARG A 138 -18.61 2.66 26.96
C ARG A 138 -18.43 4.17 27.04
N VAL A 139 -17.84 4.78 26.01
CA VAL A 139 -17.61 6.23 25.95
C VAL A 139 -18.94 7.00 25.89
N GLU A 140 -19.88 6.57 25.05
CA GLU A 140 -21.23 7.16 24.98
C GLU A 140 -22.02 6.97 26.28
N GLY A 141 -21.77 5.88 27.01
CA GLY A 141 -22.29 5.63 28.34
C GLY A 141 -21.65 6.48 29.46
N GLY A 142 -20.65 7.31 29.13
CA GLY A 142 -19.97 8.18 30.07
C GLY A 142 -18.80 7.53 30.83
N GLU A 143 -18.37 6.33 30.43
CA GLU A 143 -17.16 5.71 30.95
C GLU A 143 -15.92 6.32 30.29
N TRP A 144 -15.24 7.21 31.02
CA TRP A 144 -13.99 7.86 30.57
C TRP A 144 -12.73 7.24 31.18
N GLU A 145 -12.87 6.43 32.24
CA GLU A 145 -11.78 5.64 32.83
C GLU A 145 -11.77 4.24 32.24
N LEU A 146 -11.10 4.10 31.09
CA LEU A 146 -11.03 2.83 30.35
C LEU A 146 -9.83 1.99 30.79
N ASP A 147 -10.00 0.67 30.89
CA ASP A 147 -8.88 -0.24 31.16
C ASP A 147 -7.85 -0.18 30.02
N HIS A 148 -6.65 0.29 30.36
CA HIS A 148 -5.59 0.49 29.38
C HIS A 148 -5.10 -0.82 28.76
N SER A 149 -5.09 -1.93 29.51
CA SER A 149 -4.56 -3.20 29.02
C SER A 149 -5.52 -3.85 28.00
N GLU A 150 -6.81 -3.83 28.30
CA GLU A 150 -7.89 -4.26 27.41
C GLU A 150 -7.90 -3.41 26.14
N LEU A 151 -7.88 -2.07 26.28
CA LEU A 151 -7.87 -1.15 25.14
C LEU A 151 -6.64 -1.36 24.25
N ARG A 152 -5.47 -1.57 24.85
CA ARG A 152 -4.23 -1.82 24.11
C ARG A 152 -4.28 -3.14 23.35
N SER A 153 -4.82 -4.20 23.95
CA SER A 153 -4.97 -5.51 23.31
C SER A 153 -5.90 -5.41 22.09
N ASP A 154 -7.07 -4.80 22.26
CA ASP A 154 -8.07 -4.65 21.20
C ASP A 154 -7.56 -3.76 20.07
N ARG A 155 -6.92 -2.64 20.41
CA ARG A 155 -6.22 -1.78 19.45
C ARG A 155 -5.13 -2.55 18.70
N GLY A 156 -4.43 -3.47 19.37
CA GLY A 156 -3.41 -4.32 18.74
C GLY A 156 -4.00 -5.18 17.62
N PHE A 157 -5.17 -5.79 17.86
CA PHE A 157 -5.90 -6.51 16.81
C PHE A 157 -6.28 -5.60 15.64
N TRP A 158 -6.71 -4.36 15.90
CA TRP A 158 -7.06 -3.40 14.86
C TRP A 158 -5.89 -3.04 13.96
N VAL A 159 -4.74 -2.74 14.57
CA VAL A 159 -3.51 -2.45 13.82
C VAL A 159 -3.10 -3.65 12.96
N TYR A 160 -3.29 -4.87 13.47
CA TYR A 160 -3.03 -6.09 12.72
C TYR A 160 -4.04 -6.34 11.60
N ALA A 161 -5.33 -6.11 11.82
CA ALA A 161 -6.37 -6.34 10.81
C ALA A 161 -6.28 -5.30 9.68
N CYS A 162 -6.10 -4.03 10.04
CA CYS A 162 -5.98 -2.92 9.10
C CYS A 162 -4.56 -2.72 8.58
N GLN A 163 -3.72 -3.75 8.59
CA GLN A 163 -2.34 -3.72 8.07
C GLN A 163 -2.28 -3.55 6.54
N ALA A 164 -3.14 -2.72 5.95
CA ALA A 164 -2.83 -2.05 4.72
C ALA A 164 -1.81 -0.96 5.03
N TYR A 165 -0.68 -0.98 4.32
CA TYR A 165 0.32 0.09 4.35
C TYR A 165 -0.35 1.48 4.31
N PRO A 166 0.03 2.43 5.18
CA PRO A 166 -0.21 3.85 4.91
C PRO A 166 0.57 4.34 3.69
#